data_AF-A0AAV1KL22-F1
#
_entry.id   AF-A0AAV1KL22-F1
#
_cell.length_a   1.000
_cell.length_b   1.000
_cell.length_c   1.000
_cell.angle_alpha   90.00
_cell.angle_beta   90.00
_cell.angle_gamma   90.00
#
_symmetry.space_group_name_H-M   'P 1'
#
loop_
_entity.id
_entity.type
_entity.pdbx_description
1 polymer ?
#
loop_
_entity_poly.entity_id
_entity_poly.type
_entity_poly.pdbx_seq_one_letter_code
_entity_poly.pdbx_strand_id
1 'polypeptide(L)'
;MKDSNNYGPYNVAWGKYDVCHGPKRANVTKFTTSLTVEKNNHYIGVINITFLEQTVIEEFKMSVFAIKEKRKILLWNQIVVKPCQHFALAAVIETYVDAKNCVVRKGSYNCNLNFTETLHNFIGTSFFYGEFMMKTVVFSKKGNIACLIFNPIFTKKTT
;
A
#
# COMPACT_ATOMS: atom_id res chain seq x y z
N MET A 1 -12.47 -10.63 -16.27
CA MET A 1 -12.43 -11.27 -14.93
C MET A 1 -11.42 -12.40 -14.99
N LYS A 2 -10.33 -12.34 -14.22
CA LYS A 2 -9.39 -13.46 -14.08
C LYS A 2 -9.82 -14.31 -12.89
N ASP A 3 -10.02 -15.61 -13.11
CA ASP A 3 -10.37 -16.58 -12.08
C ASP A 3 -9.37 -16.59 -10.91
N SER A 4 -9.88 -16.72 -9.68
CA SER A 4 -9.10 -16.88 -8.45
C SER A 4 -8.18 -18.12 -8.45
N ASN A 5 -8.40 -19.03 -9.41
CA ASN A 5 -7.56 -20.20 -9.67
C ASN A 5 -6.21 -19.87 -10.32
N ASN A 6 -6.02 -18.67 -10.88
CA ASN A 6 -4.77 -18.29 -11.54
C ASN A 6 -3.73 -17.64 -10.61
N TYR A 7 -4.11 -17.33 -9.37
CA TYR A 7 -3.17 -16.82 -8.37
C TYR A 7 -2.62 -17.99 -7.54
N GLY A 8 -1.35 -17.91 -7.13
CA GLY A 8 -0.53 -18.99 -6.57
C GLY A 8 -1.13 -19.82 -5.40
N PRO A 9 -0.33 -20.70 -4.76
CA PRO A 9 -0.85 -21.72 -3.83
C PRO A 9 -1.27 -21.18 -2.44
N TYR A 10 -1.89 -20.00 -2.38
CA TYR A 10 -2.26 -19.32 -1.15
C TYR A 10 -3.56 -18.53 -1.21
N ASN A 11 -4.18 -18.42 -0.04
CA ASN A 11 -5.24 -17.47 0.25
C ASN A 11 -4.65 -16.27 1.01
N VAL A 12 -5.23 -15.09 0.79
CA VAL A 12 -4.89 -13.87 1.53
C VAL A 12 -6.11 -13.44 2.33
N ALA A 13 -5.93 -13.30 3.64
CA ALA A 13 -6.87 -12.60 4.51
C ALA A 13 -6.23 -11.31 5.03
N TRP A 14 -7.04 -10.35 5.46
CA TRP A 14 -6.57 -9.06 5.98
C TRP A 14 -7.05 -8.91 7.41
N GLY A 15 -6.11 -8.75 8.34
CA GLY A 15 -6.43 -8.58 9.76
C GLY A 15 -6.70 -7.12 10.13
N LYS A 16 -5.66 -6.28 10.00
CA LYS A 16 -5.68 -4.87 10.42
C LYS A 16 -5.38 -3.98 9.22
N TYR A 17 -6.11 -2.88 9.09
CA TYR A 17 -5.90 -1.86 8.07
C TYR A 17 -6.13 -0.49 8.69
N ASP A 18 -5.05 0.28 8.87
CA ASP A 18 -5.07 1.53 9.63
C ASP A 18 -4.16 2.61 9.06
N VAL A 19 -4.52 3.85 9.38
CA VAL A 19 -3.67 5.02 9.17
C VAL A 19 -2.60 5.10 10.26
N CYS A 20 -1.39 5.51 9.89
CA CYS A 20 -0.31 5.79 10.83
C CYS A 20 0.19 7.23 10.74
N HIS A 21 1.04 7.62 11.70
CA HIS A 21 1.80 8.86 11.60
C HIS A 21 3.13 8.63 10.86
N GLY A 22 3.40 9.48 9.87
CA GLY A 22 4.66 9.46 9.14
C GLY A 22 5.81 10.13 9.92
N PRO A 23 7.05 10.11 9.38
CA PRO A 23 8.23 10.60 10.09
C PRO A 23 8.37 12.13 10.09
N LYS A 24 7.60 12.86 9.27
CA LYS A 24 7.67 14.33 9.22
C LYS A 24 6.75 14.95 10.27
N ARG A 25 7.11 16.16 10.73
CA ARG A 25 6.37 16.91 11.75
C ARG A 25 4.95 17.31 11.30
N ALA A 26 4.76 17.55 10.01
CA ALA A 26 3.50 18.03 9.45
C ALA A 26 3.02 17.14 8.29
N ASN A 27 1.71 17.17 8.04
CA ASN A 27 1.10 16.51 6.90
C ASN A 27 0.80 17.55 5.81
N VAL A 28 1.15 17.24 4.56
CA VAL A 28 0.80 18.05 3.37
C VAL A 28 -0.49 17.57 2.72
N THR A 29 -1.09 16.53 3.29
CA THR A 29 -2.35 15.94 2.87
C THR A 29 -3.26 15.72 4.07
N LYS A 30 -4.55 15.57 3.76
CA LYS A 30 -5.51 14.88 4.62
C LYS A 30 -5.96 13.66 3.84
N PHE A 31 -6.05 12.50 4.48
CA PHE A 31 -6.62 11.34 3.81
C PHE A 31 -7.42 10.48 4.77
N THR A 32 -8.44 9.84 4.22
CA THR A 32 -9.20 8.80 4.88
C THR A 32 -9.08 7.53 4.07
N THR A 33 -9.23 6.39 4.75
CA THR A 33 -9.20 5.12 4.05
C THR A 33 -10.11 4.10 4.71
N SER A 34 -10.63 3.19 3.90
CA SER A 34 -11.38 2.03 4.33
C SER A 34 -10.96 0.82 3.50
N LEU A 35 -11.17 -0.36 4.08
CA LEU A 35 -11.04 -1.63 3.38
C LEU A 35 -12.43 -2.22 3.22
N THR A 36 -12.89 -2.40 1.99
CA THR A 36 -14.15 -3.07 1.67
C THR A 36 -13.85 -4.47 1.15
N VAL A 37 -14.73 -5.42 1.49
CA VAL A 37 -14.66 -6.79 0.98
C VAL A 37 -15.74 -6.95 -0.08
N GLU A 38 -15.34 -7.19 -1.32
CA GLU A 38 -16.26 -7.50 -2.40
C GLU A 38 -16.56 -9.01 -2.48
N LYS A 39 -17.54 -9.36 -3.32
CA LYS A 39 -17.85 -10.76 -3.65
C LYS A 39 -16.58 -11.45 -4.16
N ASN A 40 -16.31 -12.67 -3.68
CA ASN A 40 -15.12 -13.49 -3.93
C ASN A 40 -13.87 -13.17 -3.07
N ASN A 41 -14.02 -12.56 -1.90
CA ASN A 41 -12.91 -12.24 -0.99
C ASN A 41 -11.85 -11.31 -1.62
N HIS A 42 -12.25 -10.45 -2.56
CA HIS A 42 -11.39 -9.38 -3.03
C HIS A 42 -11.48 -8.19 -2.08
N TYR A 43 -10.33 -7.78 -1.57
CA TYR A 43 -10.20 -6.64 -0.67
C TYR A 43 -9.87 -5.38 -1.47
N ILE A 44 -10.76 -4.40 -1.43
CA ILE A 44 -10.60 -3.09 -2.08
C ILE A 44 -10.29 -2.04 -1.02
N GLY A 45 -9.14 -1.40 -1.19
CA GLY A 45 -8.77 -0.20 -0.46
C GLY A 45 -9.36 1.03 -1.12
N VAL A 46 -10.23 1.75 -0.40
CA VAL A 46 -10.68 3.07 -0.82
C VAL A 46 -9.84 4.10 -0.07
N ILE A 47 -9.16 4.97 -0.80
CA ILE A 47 -8.33 6.04 -0.24
C ILE A 47 -8.81 7.37 -0.83
N ASN A 48 -9.39 8.22 0.01
CA ASN A 48 -9.71 9.59 -0.35
C ASN A 48 -8.60 10.48 0.18
N ILE A 49 -7.80 11.07 -0.70
CA ILE A 49 -6.64 11.89 -0.35
C ILE A 49 -6.79 13.30 -0.90
N THR A 50 -6.66 14.29 -0.03
CA THR A 50 -6.66 15.71 -0.38
C THR A 50 -5.27 16.28 -0.16
N PHE A 51 -4.62 16.71 -1.23
CA PHE A 51 -3.39 17.48 -1.21
C PHE A 51 -3.71 18.94 -0.89
N LEU A 52 -3.11 19.46 0.19
CA LEU A 52 -3.37 20.81 0.69
C LEU A 52 -2.63 21.88 -0.13
N GLU A 53 -1.58 21.48 -0.82
CA GLU A 53 -0.75 22.28 -1.71
C GLU A 53 -0.12 21.40 -2.81
N GLN A 54 0.44 22.03 -3.84
CA GLN A 54 1.25 21.30 -4.82
C GLN A 54 2.43 20.63 -4.12
N THR A 55 2.54 19.32 -4.31
CA THR A 55 3.45 18.45 -3.54
C THR A 55 4.25 17.57 -4.47
N VAL A 56 5.56 17.52 -4.24
CA VAL A 56 6.45 16.56 -4.92
C VAL A 56 6.53 15.28 -4.09
N ILE A 57 6.22 14.13 -4.70
CA ILE A 57 6.41 12.82 -4.08
C ILE A 57 7.90 12.48 -4.15
N GLU A 58 8.59 12.51 -3.02
CA GLU A 58 10.04 12.33 -2.96
C GLU A 58 10.42 10.91 -2.59
N GLU A 59 9.76 10.32 -1.59
CA GLU A 59 10.14 9.02 -1.08
C GLU A 59 8.92 8.16 -0.76
N PHE A 60 9.05 6.88 -1.12
CA PHE A 60 8.20 5.79 -0.67
C PHE A 60 9.04 4.84 0.18
N LYS A 61 8.58 4.56 1.40
CA LYS A 61 9.20 3.59 2.31
C LYS A 61 8.23 2.48 2.61
N MET A 62 8.67 1.23 2.48
CA MET A 62 7.91 0.06 2.89
C MET A 62 8.74 -0.79 3.85
N SER A 63 8.19 -1.02 5.04
CA SER A 63 8.77 -1.92 6.04
C SER A 63 7.86 -3.11 6.21
N VAL A 64 8.42 -4.32 6.09
CA VAL A 64 7.68 -5.58 6.24
C VAL A 64 8.20 -6.32 7.46
N PHE A 65 7.29 -6.69 8.34
CA PHE A 65 7.56 -7.41 9.58
C PHE A 65 6.83 -8.75 9.55
N ALA A 66 7.49 -9.83 9.96
CA ALA A 66 6.81 -11.06 10.34
C ALA A 66 6.21 -10.90 11.74
N ILE A 67 5.01 -11.41 11.95
CA ILE A 67 4.40 -11.51 13.27
C ILE A 67 4.51 -12.97 13.72
N LYS A 68 5.24 -13.20 14.82
CA LYS A 68 5.37 -14.51 15.48
C LYS A 68 5.18 -14.33 16.97
N GLU A 69 4.25 -15.09 17.57
CA GLU A 69 4.01 -15.06 19.02
C GLU A 69 3.84 -13.63 19.59
N LYS A 70 3.08 -12.78 18.87
CA LYS A 70 2.87 -11.35 19.17
C LYS A 70 4.12 -10.45 19.10
N ARG A 71 5.29 -10.98 18.71
CA ARG A 71 6.49 -10.20 18.41
C ARG A 71 6.55 -9.83 16.93
N LYS A 72 7.04 -8.63 16.65
CA LYS A 72 7.29 -8.15 15.28
C LYS A 72 8.77 -8.28 14.97
N ILE A 73 9.09 -9.03 13.92
CA ILE A 73 10.47 -9.21 13.44
C ILE A 73 10.56 -8.51 12.09
N LEU A 74 11.40 -7.47 11.97
CA LEU A 74 11.62 -6.80 10.70
C LEU A 74 12.29 -7.78 9.73
N LEU A 75 11.64 -8.02 8.58
CA LEU A 75 12.20 -8.86 7.52
C LEU A 75 13.01 -8.03 6.55
N TRP A 76 12.41 -6.94 6.05
CA TRP A 76 13.06 -6.04 5.12
C TRP A 76 12.44 -4.66 5.15
N ASN A 77 13.22 -3.68 4.72
CA ASN A 77 12.84 -2.29 4.65
C ASN A 77 13.35 -1.69 3.34
N GLN A 78 12.43 -1.34 2.44
CA GLN A 78 12.73 -0.75 1.14
C GLN A 78 12.47 0.75 1.18
N ILE A 79 13.40 1.51 0.62
CA ILE A 79 13.24 2.95 0.38
C ILE A 79 13.39 3.16 -1.12
N VAL A 80 12.39 3.79 -1.73
CA VAL A 80 12.39 4.18 -3.14
C VAL A 80 12.37 5.69 -3.20
N VAL A 81 13.49 6.26 -3.63
CA VAL A 81 13.62 7.69 -3.93
C VAL A 81 13.01 7.94 -5.31
N LYS A 82 12.27 9.04 -5.46
CA LYS A 82 11.50 9.39 -6.66
C LYS A 82 10.61 8.23 -7.13
N PRO A 83 9.62 7.81 -6.32
CA PRO A 83 8.83 6.61 -6.61
C PRO A 83 8.08 6.66 -7.94
N CYS A 84 7.81 7.83 -8.51
CA CYS A 84 7.17 7.94 -9.82
C CYS A 84 8.14 7.71 -11.01
N GLN A 85 9.42 7.45 -10.75
CA GLN A 85 10.36 6.90 -11.73
C GLN A 85 10.54 5.38 -11.58
N HIS A 86 10.03 4.79 -10.50
CA HIS A 86 10.10 3.36 -10.27
C HIS A 86 8.99 2.65 -11.06
N PHE A 87 9.35 1.68 -11.91
CA PHE A 87 8.43 1.05 -12.87
C PHE A 87 7.08 0.62 -12.27
N ALA A 88 7.09 0.00 -11.08
CA ALA A 88 5.86 -0.47 -10.44
C ALA A 88 5.05 0.64 -9.73
N LEU A 89 5.73 1.68 -9.22
CA LEU A 89 5.09 2.72 -8.41
C LEU A 89 4.63 3.90 -9.27
N ALA A 90 5.31 4.16 -10.38
CA ALA A 90 4.96 5.19 -11.36
C ALA A 90 3.52 5.02 -11.85
N ALA A 91 3.17 3.83 -12.32
CA ALA A 91 1.83 3.53 -12.82
C ALA A 91 0.75 3.74 -11.74
N VAL A 92 0.99 3.28 -10.51
CA VAL A 92 0.06 3.46 -9.39
C VAL A 92 -0.11 4.95 -9.07
N ILE A 93 0.99 5.68 -8.93
CA ILE A 93 0.96 7.11 -8.60
C ILE A 93 0.25 7.91 -9.70
N GLU A 94 0.56 7.66 -10.96
CA GLU A 94 -0.07 8.35 -12.10
C GLU A 94 -1.57 8.06 -12.18
N THR A 95 -1.96 6.78 -12.03
CA THR A 95 -3.37 6.36 -12.08
C THR A 95 -4.21 7.01 -11.00
N TYR A 96 -3.68 7.12 -9.77
CA TYR A 96 -4.49 7.50 -8.62
C TYR A 96 -4.42 8.98 -8.24
N VAL A 97 -3.31 9.67 -8.56
CA VAL A 97 -3.14 11.08 -8.18
C VAL A 97 -2.70 11.97 -9.35
N ASP A 98 -2.73 11.46 -10.60
CA ASP A 98 -2.34 12.20 -11.82
C ASP A 98 -1.00 12.94 -11.65
N ALA A 99 -0.02 12.29 -11.01
CA ALA A 99 1.26 12.92 -10.75
C ALA A 99 2.06 13.04 -12.05
N LYS A 100 2.45 14.27 -12.41
CA LYS A 100 3.32 14.52 -13.57
C LYS A 100 4.71 14.87 -13.06
N ASN A 101 5.72 14.10 -13.46
CA ASN A 101 7.10 14.25 -12.96
C ASN A 101 7.18 14.23 -11.42
N CYS A 102 6.42 13.33 -10.77
CA CYS A 102 6.25 13.28 -9.32
C CYS A 102 5.60 14.49 -8.65
N VAL A 103 5.05 15.43 -9.42
CA VAL A 103 4.33 16.57 -8.89
C VAL A 103 2.84 16.29 -8.91
N VAL A 104 2.23 16.33 -7.73
CA VAL A 104 0.77 16.26 -7.56
C VAL A 104 0.24 17.66 -7.30
N ARG A 105 -0.83 18.03 -8.01
CA ARG A 105 -1.48 19.32 -7.84
C ARG A 105 -2.29 19.34 -6.54
N LYS A 106 -2.57 20.54 -6.05
CA LYS A 106 -3.53 20.71 -4.95
C LYS A 106 -4.90 20.22 -5.41
N GLY A 107 -5.56 19.40 -4.61
CA GLY A 107 -6.86 18.83 -4.97
C GLY A 107 -7.19 17.59 -4.18
N SER A 108 -8.40 17.07 -4.39
CA SER A 108 -8.87 15.80 -3.82
C SER A 108 -8.89 14.72 -4.89
N TYR A 109 -8.43 13.54 -4.50
CA TYR A 109 -8.30 12.37 -5.35
C TYR A 109 -8.93 11.17 -4.64
N ASN A 110 -9.59 10.32 -5.41
CA ASN A 110 -10.18 9.08 -4.92
C ASN A 110 -9.44 7.91 -5.56
N CYS A 111 -8.85 7.07 -4.72
CA CYS A 111 -8.05 5.94 -5.13
C CYS A 111 -8.77 4.65 -4.70
N ASN A 112 -9.23 3.88 -5.68
CA ASN A 112 -9.76 2.54 -5.46
C ASN A 112 -8.70 1.51 -5.86
N LEU A 113 -8.02 0.95 -4.87
CA LEU A 113 -6.97 -0.04 -5.02
C LEU A 113 -7.52 -1.44 -4.77
N ASN A 114 -7.45 -2.32 -5.76
CA ASN A 114 -7.64 -3.75 -5.50
C ASN A 114 -6.38 -4.27 -4.81
N PHE A 115 -6.38 -4.28 -3.47
CA PHE A 115 -5.23 -4.70 -2.69
C PHE A 115 -4.87 -6.17 -2.94
N THR A 116 -5.86 -7.01 -3.22
CA THR A 116 -5.63 -8.44 -3.47
C THR A 116 -4.85 -8.63 -4.75
N GLU A 117 -5.31 -8.01 -5.84
CA GLU A 117 -4.62 -8.05 -7.12
C GLU A 117 -3.25 -7.37 -7.08
N THR A 118 -3.15 -6.20 -6.42
CA THR A 118 -1.89 -5.47 -6.26
C THR A 118 -0.85 -6.32 -5.52
N LEU A 119 -1.26 -7.01 -4.45
CA LEU A 119 -0.38 -7.88 -3.68
C LEU A 119 0.06 -9.11 -4.49
N HIS A 120 -0.85 -9.72 -5.26
CA HIS A 120 -0.51 -10.81 -6.17
C HIS A 120 0.46 -10.37 -7.26
N ASN A 121 0.27 -9.18 -7.85
CA ASN A 121 1.17 -8.66 -8.87
C ASN A 121 2.55 -8.30 -8.30
N PHE A 122 2.61 -7.83 -7.05
CA PHE A 122 3.85 -7.41 -6.42
C PHE A 122 4.69 -8.58 -5.91
N ILE A 123 4.05 -9.58 -5.29
CA ILE A 123 4.75 -10.71 -4.64
C ILE A 123 4.80 -11.95 -5.57
N GLY A 124 3.88 -12.04 -6.53
CA GLY A 124 3.80 -13.16 -7.47
C GLY A 124 3.55 -14.50 -6.76
N THR A 125 4.32 -15.52 -7.14
CA THR A 125 4.34 -16.84 -6.49
C THR A 125 5.37 -16.94 -5.37
N SER A 126 6.18 -15.90 -5.16
CA SER A 126 7.31 -15.90 -4.23
C SER A 126 6.91 -15.28 -2.90
N PHE A 127 6.26 -16.07 -2.04
CA PHE A 127 5.79 -15.61 -0.73
C PHE A 127 6.02 -16.68 0.33
N PHE A 128 6.00 -16.25 1.59
CA PHE A 128 6.05 -17.13 2.76
C PHE A 128 4.68 -17.16 3.43
N TYR A 129 4.29 -18.33 3.94
CA TYR A 129 3.09 -18.46 4.75
C TYR A 129 3.28 -17.80 6.12
N GLY A 130 2.24 -17.17 6.63
CA GLY A 130 2.25 -16.53 7.95
C GLY A 130 1.52 -15.19 7.99
N GLU A 131 1.59 -14.57 9.17
CA GLU A 131 1.06 -13.23 9.44
C GLU A 131 2.18 -12.19 9.27
N PHE A 132 1.90 -11.14 8.51
CA PHE A 132 2.86 -10.05 8.28
C PHE A 132 2.23 -8.72 8.63
N MET A 133 3.05 -7.78 9.06
CA MET A 133 2.69 -6.37 9.12
C MET A 133 3.49 -5.61 8.08
N MET A 134 2.80 -4.93 7.19
CA MET A 134 3.39 -4.04 6.21
C MET A 134 3.06 -2.61 6.61
N LYS A 135 4.09 -1.77 6.71
CA LYS A 135 3.97 -0.33 6.94
C LYS A 135 4.50 0.40 5.73
N THR A 136 3.62 1.15 5.05
CA THR A 136 4.01 2.02 3.94
C THR A 136 3.94 3.47 4.37
N VAL A 137 4.91 4.26 3.94
CA VAL A 137 5.00 5.70 4.21
C VAL A 137 5.39 6.40 2.93
N VAL A 138 4.64 7.43 2.57
CA VAL A 138 4.91 8.31 1.43
C VAL A 138 5.08 9.72 1.97
N PHE A 139 6.15 10.40 1.57
CA PHE A 139 6.37 11.77 2.02
C PHE A 139 7.06 12.63 0.96
N SER A 140 6.91 13.94 1.15
CA SER A 140 7.66 14.98 0.48
C SER A 140 8.69 15.57 1.45
N LYS A 141 9.52 16.48 0.94
CA LYS A 141 10.37 17.32 1.80
C LYS A 141 9.55 18.20 2.74
N LYS A 142 8.35 18.62 2.32
CA LYS A 142 7.47 19.53 3.09
C LYS A 142 6.65 18.83 4.17
N GLY A 143 6.36 17.54 4.02
CA GLY A 143 5.61 16.78 5.04
C GLY A 143 5.16 15.39 4.59
N ASN A 144 4.41 14.72 5.46
CA ASN A 144 3.85 13.39 5.17
C ASN A 144 2.71 13.49 4.14
N ILE A 145 2.67 12.54 3.21
CA ILE A 145 1.61 12.41 2.19
C ILE A 145 0.64 11.28 2.57
N ALA A 146 1.16 10.11 2.94
CA ALA A 146 0.33 9.00 3.38
C ALA A 146 1.14 8.07 4.29
N CYS A 147 0.46 7.39 5.21
CA CYS A 147 1.06 6.36 6.04
C CYS A 147 0.00 5.31 6.34
N LEU A 148 0.23 4.09 5.88
CA LEU A 148 -0.69 2.97 6.06
C LEU A 148 0.02 1.81 6.75
N ILE A 149 -0.72 1.12 7.62
CA ILE A 149 -0.33 -0.16 8.18
C ILE A 149 -1.40 -1.17 7.78
N PHE A 150 -0.96 -2.26 7.18
CA PHE A 150 -1.83 -3.37 6.84
C PHE A 150 -1.22 -4.70 7.27
N ASN A 151 -2.08 -5.64 7.64
CA ASN A 151 -1.68 -6.95 8.15
C ASN A 151 -2.27 -8.06 7.29
N PRO A 152 -1.58 -8.43 6.19
CA PRO A 152 -1.96 -9.58 5.39
C PRO A 152 -1.54 -10.89 6.05
N ILE A 153 -2.44 -11.88 5.99
CA ILE A 153 -2.25 -13.24 6.48
C ILE A 153 -2.28 -14.17 5.27
N PHE A 154 -1.16 -14.83 5.00
CA PHE A 154 -1.01 -15.77 3.89
C PHE A 154 -1.13 -17.20 4.41
N THR A 155 -2.13 -17.94 3.92
CA THR A 155 -2.35 -19.35 4.25
C THR A 155 -2.30 -20.21 3.01
N LYS A 156 -1.94 -21.49 3.17
CA LYS A 156 -1.94 -22.45 2.07
C LYS A 156 -3.37 -22.68 1.57
N LYS A 157 -3.57 -22.71 0.25
CA LYS A 157 -4.82 -23.25 -0.32
C LYS A 157 -4.91 -24.72 0.04
N THR A 158 -5.88 -25.10 0.87
CA THR A 158 -6.30 -26.49 1.02
C THR A 158 -7.05 -26.88 -0.24
N THR A 159 -6.46 -27.80 -1.01
CA THR A 159 -7.13 -28.54 -2.09
C THR A 159 -8.38 -29.22 -1.59
#